data_AF-A0A263DCD9-F1
#
_entry.id   AF-A0A263DCD9-F1
#
_cell.length_a   1.000
_cell.length_b   1.000
_cell.length_c   1.000
_cell.angle_alpha   90.00
_cell.angle_beta   90.00
_cell.angle_gamma   90.00
#
_symmetry.space_group_name_H-M   'P 1'
#
loop_
_entity.id
_entity.type
_entity.pdbx_description
1 polymer ?
#
loop_
_entity_poly.entity_id
_entity_poly.type
_entity_poly.pdbx_seq_one_letter_code
_entity_poly.pdbx_strand_id
1 'polypeptide(L)'
;MRAERWEVSTPIALGRSGHRWTQIVTAGALLWCAGSAATMAEQIDRIIEISRLDGVRIGVIPARRPMTVFPLHGFDLYDERAVIVGTLATTAVVTEPTDVRLHVTMFTALSEAAEFGDGARAALAEVRDEYVADSK
;
A
#
# COMPACT_ATOMS: atom_id res chain seq x y z
N MET A 1 -12.42 28.35 -11.30
CA MET A 1 -12.81 27.03 -10.78
C MET A 1 -12.08 26.82 -9.47
N ARG A 2 -12.79 26.64 -8.34
CA ARG A 2 -12.18 26.47 -7.02
C ARG A 2 -11.70 25.04 -6.87
N ALA A 3 -10.46 24.87 -6.40
CA ALA A 3 -9.94 23.59 -5.94
C ALA A 3 -10.71 23.17 -4.68
N GLU A 4 -11.57 22.16 -4.82
CA GLU A 4 -12.15 21.48 -3.67
C GLU A 4 -11.07 20.64 -3.00
N ARG A 5 -10.96 20.86 -1.69
CA ARG A 5 -10.05 20.16 -0.79
C ARG A 5 -10.51 18.71 -0.71
N TRP A 6 -9.75 17.81 -1.32
CA TRP A 6 -9.89 16.37 -1.14
C TRP A 6 -9.54 16.03 0.31
N GLU A 7 -10.50 15.56 1.09
CA GLU A 7 -10.17 14.79 2.31
C GLU A 7 -9.76 13.39 1.84
N VAL A 8 -8.46 13.22 1.59
CA VAL A 8 -7.89 11.88 1.47
C VAL A 8 -7.95 11.29 2.87
N SER A 9 -8.69 10.18 3.02
CA SER A 9 -8.72 9.37 4.22
C SER A 9 -7.29 8.97 4.58
N THR A 10 -6.67 9.78 5.44
CA THR A 10 -5.40 9.41 6.06
C THR A 10 -5.69 8.17 6.90
N PRO A 11 -4.88 7.10 6.86
CA PRO A 11 -5.04 6.02 7.82
C PRO A 11 -4.90 6.64 9.22
N ILE A 12 -6.03 6.81 9.92
CA ILE A 12 -6.22 7.65 11.11
C ILE A 12 -5.40 7.19 12.34
N ALA A 13 -4.51 6.21 12.20
CA ALA A 13 -3.80 5.58 13.32
C ALA A 13 -2.39 5.07 13.00
N LEU A 14 -1.65 5.65 12.04
CA LEU A 14 -0.24 5.26 11.86
C LEU A 14 0.58 5.56 13.13
N GLY A 15 1.28 4.56 13.66
CA GLY A 15 2.16 4.71 14.83
C GLY A 15 1.47 4.80 16.19
N ARG A 16 0.16 4.55 16.31
CA ARG A 16 -0.53 4.54 17.62
C ARG A 16 -0.26 3.22 18.36
N SER A 17 0.12 3.33 19.64
CA SER A 17 0.33 2.16 20.52
C SER A 17 -0.92 1.28 20.58
N GLY A 18 -0.74 -0.03 20.39
CA GLY A 18 -1.85 -1.01 20.40
C GLY A 18 -2.52 -1.25 19.05
N HIS A 19 -2.16 -0.49 18.00
CA HIS A 19 -2.64 -0.72 16.64
C HIS A 19 -1.52 -1.23 15.74
N ARG A 20 -1.82 -2.20 14.89
CA ARG A 20 -0.92 -2.69 13.85
C ARG A 20 -1.52 -2.39 12.49
N TRP A 21 -0.71 -1.81 11.61
CA TRP A 21 -1.09 -1.51 10.24
C TRP A 21 -0.10 -2.15 9.29
N THR A 22 -0.61 -2.91 8.32
CA THR A 22 0.22 -3.55 7.29
C THR A 22 -0.30 -3.15 5.93
N GLN A 23 0.56 -2.53 5.12
CA GLN A 23 0.29 -2.21 3.73
C GLN A 23 1.17 -3.05 2.84
N ILE A 24 0.59 -3.58 1.77
CA ILE A 24 1.34 -4.22 0.70
C ILE A 24 1.10 -3.44 -0.58
N VAL A 25 2.18 -3.16 -1.31
CA VAL A 25 2.16 -2.46 -2.59
C VAL A 25 3.02 -3.21 -3.59
N THR A 26 2.66 -3.17 -4.87
CA THR A 26 3.52 -3.72 -5.93
C THR A 26 4.50 -2.64 -6.38
N ALA A 27 5.71 -3.03 -6.79
CA ALA A 27 6.63 -2.11 -7.45
C ALA A 27 5.96 -1.40 -8.64
N GLY A 28 5.13 -2.13 -9.40
CA GLY A 28 4.37 -1.55 -10.53
C GLY A 28 3.41 -0.42 -10.14
N ALA A 29 2.80 -0.47 -8.95
CA ALA A 29 1.95 0.63 -8.48
C ALA A 29 2.76 1.90 -8.18
N LEU A 30 4.00 1.74 -7.73
CA LEU A 30 4.90 2.85 -7.44
C LEU A 30 5.46 3.51 -8.72
N LEU A 31 5.39 2.84 -9.87
CA LEU A 31 5.79 3.39 -11.17
C LEU A 31 4.73 4.33 -11.78
N TRP A 32 3.52 4.37 -11.23
CA TRP A 32 2.52 5.34 -11.67
C TRP A 32 2.87 6.72 -11.10
N CYS A 33 3.39 7.60 -11.97
CA CYS A 33 3.76 8.97 -11.59
C CYS A 33 2.53 9.83 -11.26
N ALA A 34 2.15 9.86 -9.99
CA ALA A 34 1.04 10.65 -9.47
C ALA A 34 1.49 12.08 -9.14
N GLY A 35 1.67 12.91 -10.18
CA GLY A 35 2.14 14.29 -10.05
C GLY A 35 3.38 14.53 -10.91
N SER A 36 4.49 14.85 -10.25
CA SER A 36 5.81 15.01 -10.91
C SER A 36 6.78 13.94 -10.41
N ALA A 37 7.85 13.70 -11.16
CA ALA A 37 8.92 12.78 -10.74
C ALA A 37 9.54 13.23 -9.39
N ALA A 38 9.76 14.54 -9.20
CA ALA A 38 10.24 15.08 -7.94
C ALA A 38 9.27 14.81 -6.78
N THR A 39 7.96 14.99 -7.03
CA THR A 39 6.90 14.66 -6.05
C THR A 39 6.89 13.18 -5.69
N MET A 40 7.03 12.29 -6.67
CA MET A 40 7.07 10.84 -6.42
C MET A 40 8.29 10.45 -5.59
N ALA A 41 9.46 11.05 -5.87
CA ALA A 41 10.66 10.81 -5.06
C ALA A 41 10.44 11.20 -3.59
N GLU A 42 9.89 12.40 -3.34
CA GLU A 42 9.53 12.87 -2.00
C GLU A 42 8.49 11.97 -1.31
N GLN A 43 7.48 11.52 -2.05
CA GLN A 43 6.45 10.60 -1.52
C GLN A 43 7.05 9.25 -1.13
N ILE A 44 7.95 8.69 -1.94
CA ILE A 44 8.58 7.40 -1.62
C ILE A 44 9.53 7.54 -0.43
N ASP A 45 10.29 8.63 -0.33
CA ASP A 45 11.10 8.92 0.86
C ASP A 45 10.22 8.97 2.12
N ARG A 46 9.04 9.60 2.03
CA ARG A 46 8.07 9.62 3.14
C ARG A 46 7.53 8.23 3.50
N ILE A 47 7.29 7.37 2.52
CA ILE A 47 6.88 5.97 2.76
C ILE A 47 7.98 5.21 3.49
N ILE A 48 9.25 5.39 3.10
CA ILE A 48 10.41 4.78 3.77
C ILE A 48 10.49 5.22 5.24
N GLU A 49 10.29 6.50 5.53
CA GLU A 49 10.24 7.00 6.91
C GLU A 49 9.10 6.37 7.71
N ILE A 50 7.89 6.35 7.16
CA ILE A 50 6.69 5.77 7.80
C ILE A 50 6.90 4.28 8.08
N SER A 51 7.61 3.55 7.22
CA SER A 51 7.94 2.13 7.42
C SER A 51 8.75 1.84 8.69
N ARG A 52 9.31 2.87 9.34
CA ARG A 52 10.10 2.76 10.57
C ARG A 52 9.29 3.02 11.84
N LEU A 53 8.02 3.44 11.72
CA LEU A 53 7.16 3.66 12.88
C LEU A 53 6.77 2.33 13.53
N ASP A 54 6.70 2.33 14.86
CA ASP A 54 6.19 1.17 15.60
C ASP A 54 4.75 0.83 15.18
N GLY A 55 4.48 -0.45 15.01
CA GLY A 55 3.17 -0.93 14.57
C GLY A 55 2.89 -0.75 13.07
N VAL A 56 3.80 -0.16 12.30
CA VAL A 56 3.69 -0.04 10.84
C VAL A 56 4.52 -1.11 10.14
N ARG A 57 3.92 -1.80 9.18
CA ARG A 57 4.59 -2.75 8.28
C ARG A 57 4.27 -2.37 6.84
N ILE A 58 5.30 -2.15 6.05
CA ILE A 58 5.16 -1.90 4.61
C ILE A 58 5.84 -3.06 3.88
N GLY A 59 5.06 -3.73 3.04
CA GLY A 59 5.49 -4.80 2.17
C GLY A 59 5.54 -4.31 0.72
N VAL A 60 6.61 -4.63 0.01
CA VAL A 60 6.74 -4.35 -1.42
C VAL A 60 6.85 -5.66 -2.16
N ILE A 61 5.97 -5.89 -3.14
CA ILE A 61 6.10 -7.00 -4.07
C ILE A 61 6.99 -6.54 -5.22
N PRO A 62 8.21 -7.10 -5.39
CA PRO A 62 9.12 -6.67 -6.44
C PRO A 62 8.57 -6.89 -7.84
N ALA A 63 9.05 -6.09 -8.78
CA ALA A 63 8.69 -6.27 -10.18
C ALA A 63 9.03 -7.70 -10.66
N ARG A 64 8.17 -8.28 -11.49
CA ARG A 64 8.36 -9.62 -12.10
C ARG A 64 8.45 -10.79 -11.11
N ARG A 65 8.14 -10.60 -9.82
CA ARG A 65 7.94 -11.70 -8.87
C ARG A 65 6.85 -12.64 -9.41
N PRO A 66 7.11 -13.95 -9.57
CA PRO A 66 6.07 -14.90 -9.98
C PRO A 66 4.95 -14.95 -8.95
N MET A 67 3.71 -14.77 -9.40
CA MET A 67 2.52 -14.74 -8.56
C MET A 67 1.50 -15.77 -9.04
N THR A 68 0.82 -16.41 -8.09
CA THR A 68 -0.32 -17.31 -8.34
C THR A 68 -1.66 -16.66 -7.99
N VAL A 69 -1.62 -15.48 -7.36
CA VAL A 69 -2.79 -14.69 -6.99
C VAL A 69 -2.69 -13.30 -7.60
N PHE A 70 -3.83 -12.73 -7.97
CA PHE A 70 -3.90 -11.38 -8.54
C PHE A 70 -5.14 -10.65 -7.99
N PRO A 71 -4.97 -9.68 -7.08
CA PRO A 71 -6.11 -8.90 -6.58
C PRO A 71 -6.64 -8.01 -7.70
N LEU A 72 -7.97 -8.01 -7.90
CA LEU A 72 -8.62 -7.20 -8.92
C LEU A 72 -8.67 -5.70 -8.56
N HIS A 73 -8.58 -5.39 -7.28
CA HIS A 73 -8.61 -4.04 -6.71
C HIS A 73 -7.94 -4.05 -5.33
N GLY A 74 -7.58 -2.86 -4.84
CA GLY A 74 -7.15 -2.68 -3.46
C GLY A 74 -8.30 -2.91 -2.47
N PHE A 75 -7.98 -3.42 -1.29
CA PHE A 75 -8.92 -3.62 -0.21
C PHE A 75 -8.24 -3.43 1.15
N ASP A 76 -9.03 -3.02 2.14
CA ASP A 76 -8.59 -2.89 3.53
C ASP A 76 -9.22 -4.01 4.37
N LEU A 77 -8.40 -4.74 5.14
CA LEU A 77 -8.85 -5.80 6.03
C LEU A 77 -8.75 -5.34 7.49
N TYR A 78 -9.85 -5.43 8.22
CA TYR A 78 -9.96 -5.03 9.62
C TYR A 78 -10.25 -6.25 10.51
N ASP A 79 -9.28 -6.61 11.34
CA ASP A 79 -9.36 -7.64 12.39
C ASP A 79 -10.00 -8.97 11.96
N GLU A 80 -9.84 -9.35 10.69
CA GLU A 80 -10.47 -10.54 10.08
C GLU A 80 -12.01 -10.57 10.25
N ARG A 81 -12.63 -9.39 10.37
CA ARG A 81 -14.07 -9.22 10.61
C ARG A 81 -14.76 -8.40 9.53
N ALA A 82 -14.02 -7.49 8.91
CA ALA A 82 -14.55 -6.65 7.85
C ALA A 82 -13.50 -6.42 6.77
N VAL A 83 -13.97 -6.33 5.53
CA VAL A 83 -13.20 -5.87 4.39
C VAL A 83 -13.88 -4.66 3.80
N ILE A 84 -13.10 -3.62 3.51
CA ILE A 84 -13.57 -2.44 2.79
C ILE A 84 -12.96 -2.47 1.40
N VAL A 85 -13.82 -2.39 0.38
CA VAL A 85 -13.42 -2.27 -1.02
C VAL A 85 -13.92 -0.95 -1.56
N GLY A 86 -12.99 -0.04 -1.82
CA GLY A 86 -13.29 1.23 -2.49
C GLY A 86 -13.29 1.06 -4.00
N THR A 87 -14.37 1.50 -4.66
CA THR A 87 -14.41 1.72 -6.11
C THR A 87 -14.55 3.21 -6.39
N LEU A 88 -14.44 3.61 -7.65
CA LEU A 88 -14.56 5.02 -8.04
C LEU A 88 -15.88 5.66 -7.58
N ALA A 89 -16.99 4.92 -7.62
CA ALA A 89 -18.33 5.47 -7.34
C ALA A 89 -18.87 5.07 -5.97
N THR A 90 -18.47 3.91 -5.45
CA THR A 90 -19.07 3.33 -4.24
C THR A 90 -18.04 2.61 -3.39
N THR A 91 -18.37 2.42 -2.12
CA THR A 91 -17.60 1.58 -1.20
C THR A 91 -18.45 0.37 -0.79
N ALA A 92 -17.88 -0.82 -0.92
CA ALA A 92 -18.49 -2.05 -0.41
C ALA A 92 -17.88 -2.39 0.96
N VAL A 93 -18.75 -2.75 1.91
CA VAL A 93 -18.36 -3.25 3.23
C VAL A 93 -18.76 -4.72 3.31
N VAL A 94 -17.76 -5.60 3.33
CA VAL A 94 -17.94 -7.05 3.36
C VAL A 94 -17.73 -7.53 4.79
N THR A 95 -18.75 -8.16 5.37
CA THR A 95 -18.72 -8.70 6.75
C THR A 95 -19.12 -10.18 6.82
N GLU A 96 -19.57 -10.76 5.71
CA GLU A 96 -19.90 -12.18 5.63
C GLU A 96 -18.63 -13.02 5.87
N PRO A 97 -18.58 -13.91 6.87
CA PRO A 97 -17.36 -14.62 7.24
C PRO A 97 -16.71 -15.43 6.10
N THR A 98 -17.48 -16.01 5.18
CA THR A 98 -16.90 -16.72 4.02
C THR A 98 -16.12 -15.77 3.12
N ASP A 99 -16.66 -14.60 2.86
CA ASP A 99 -16.09 -13.62 1.94
C ASP A 99 -14.90 -12.91 2.58
N VAL A 100 -14.97 -12.63 3.88
CA VAL A 100 -13.82 -12.12 4.65
C VAL A 100 -12.65 -13.11 4.59
N ARG A 101 -12.88 -14.42 4.75
CA ARG A 101 -11.82 -15.44 4.67
C ARG A 101 -11.15 -15.51 3.30
N LEU A 102 -11.87 -15.23 2.21
CA LEU A 102 -11.26 -15.14 0.88
C LEU A 102 -10.22 -14.00 0.82
N HIS A 103 -10.54 -12.84 1.39
CA HIS A 103 -9.63 -11.70 1.44
C HIS A 103 -8.45 -11.93 2.40
N VAL A 104 -8.68 -12.59 3.54
CA VAL A 104 -7.60 -13.02 4.44
C VAL A 104 -6.61 -13.93 3.71
N THR A 105 -7.12 -14.91 2.96
CA THR A 105 -6.29 -15.83 2.15
C THR A 105 -5.51 -15.08 1.07
N MET A 106 -6.16 -14.17 0.36
CA MET A 106 -5.51 -13.29 -0.63
C MET A 106 -4.41 -12.44 0.01
N PHE A 107 -4.70 -11.78 1.13
CA PHE A 107 -3.73 -10.94 1.83
C PHE A 107 -2.53 -11.73 2.33
N THR A 108 -2.76 -12.97 2.79
CA THR A 108 -1.70 -13.89 3.23
C THR A 108 -0.76 -14.24 2.07
N ALA A 109 -1.32 -14.64 0.92
CA ALA A 109 -0.54 -14.95 -0.27
C ALA A 109 0.25 -13.72 -0.80
N LEU A 110 -0.34 -12.53 -0.76
CA LEU A 110 0.34 -11.28 -1.08
C LEU A 110 1.47 -10.96 -0.09
N SER A 111 1.26 -11.24 1.19
CA SER A 111 2.26 -11.05 2.26
C SER A 111 3.46 -11.98 2.05
N GLU A 112 3.24 -13.23 1.68
CA GLU A 112 4.32 -14.19 1.42
C GLU A 112 5.19 -13.80 0.22
N ALA A 113 4.61 -13.10 -0.76
CA ALA A 113 5.32 -12.61 -1.94
C ALA A 113 6.03 -11.26 -1.74
N ALA A 114 5.66 -10.52 -0.68
CA ALA A 114 6.18 -9.20 -0.40
C ALA A 114 7.49 -9.26 0.41
N GLU A 115 8.42 -8.37 0.08
CA GLU A 115 9.55 -8.06 0.94
C GLU A 115 9.14 -7.06 2.01
N PHE A 116 9.64 -7.22 3.23
CA PHE A 116 9.36 -6.33 4.36
C PHE A 116 10.68 -5.82 4.96
N GLY A 117 10.59 -4.79 5.81
CA GLY A 117 11.75 -4.27 6.53
C GLY A 117 12.78 -3.67 5.57
N ASP A 118 14.05 -4.09 5.68
CA ASP A 118 15.13 -3.55 4.84
C ASP A 118 14.95 -3.89 3.35
N GLY A 119 14.40 -5.06 3.01
CA GLY A 119 14.13 -5.42 1.60
C GLY A 119 13.09 -4.48 0.97
N ALA A 120 11.98 -4.23 1.68
CA ALA A 120 10.98 -3.24 1.26
C ALA A 120 11.59 -1.86 1.07
N ARG A 121 12.44 -1.41 2.00
CA ARG A 121 13.10 -0.10 1.93
C ARG A 121 14.08 0.00 0.78
N ALA A 122 14.80 -1.08 0.47
CA ALA A 122 15.68 -1.14 -0.69
C ALA A 122 14.87 -1.04 -1.99
N ALA A 123 13.81 -1.83 -2.13
CA ALA A 123 12.93 -1.78 -3.30
C ALA A 123 12.27 -0.40 -3.48
N LEU A 124 11.87 0.25 -2.39
CA LEU A 124 11.37 1.64 -2.43
C LEU A 124 12.46 2.61 -2.89
N ALA A 125 13.67 2.50 -2.35
CA ALA A 125 14.79 3.38 -2.71
C ALA A 125 15.18 3.24 -4.19
N GLU A 126 15.14 2.03 -4.76
CA GLU A 126 15.36 1.81 -6.19
C GLU A 126 14.38 2.60 -7.05
N VAL A 127 13.07 2.50 -6.76
CA VAL A 127 12.04 3.26 -7.50
C VAL A 127 12.19 4.77 -7.29
N ARG A 128 12.56 5.20 -6.08
CA ARG A 128 12.84 6.61 -5.77
C ARG A 128 13.98 7.13 -6.63
N ASP A 129 15.07 6.38 -6.74
CA ASP A 129 16.26 6.78 -7.48
C ASP A 129 15.98 6.90 -8.99
N GLU A 130 15.10 6.06 -9.54
CA GLU A 130 14.59 6.20 -10.92
C GLU A 130 13.88 7.56 -11.11
N TYR A 131 12.96 7.93 -10.21
CA TYR A 131 12.29 9.24 -10.28
C TYR A 131 13.23 10.43 -10.08
N VAL A 132 14.26 10.31 -9.25
CA VAL A 132 15.28 11.35 -9.08
C VAL A 132 16.08 11.54 -10.37
N ALA A 133 16.35 10.46 -11.11
CA ALA A 133 17.01 10.55 -12.41
C ALA A 133 16.13 11.26 -13.44
N ASP A 134 14.82 10.96 -13.47
CA ASP A 134 13.84 11.57 -14.38
C ASP A 134 13.50 13.04 -14.07
N SER A 135 13.86 13.51 -12.86
CA SER A 135 13.59 14.89 -12.41
C SER A 135 14.67 15.89 -12.82
N LYS A 136 15.77 15.43 -13.44
CA LYS A 136 16.89 16.26 -13.90
C LYS A 136 16.70 16.74 -15.33
#